data_AF-A0A9E1V2S0-F1
#
_entry.id   AF-A0A9E1V2S0-F1
#
_cell.length_a   1.000
_cell.length_b   1.000
_cell.length_c   1.000
_cell.angle_alpha   90.00
_cell.angle_beta   90.00
_cell.angle_gamma   90.00
#
_symmetry.space_group_name_H-M   'P 1'
#
loop_
_entity.id
_entity.type
_entity.pdbx_description
1 polymer ?
#
loop_
_entity_poly.entity_id
_entity_poly.type
_entity_poly.pdbx_seq_one_letter_code
_entity_poly.pdbx_strand_id
1 'polypeptide(L)'
;MTSSRLGTFQMSPIGPFEAGAYTTIVFTYTVGEAGLQTGGRLRIGTPNMGWGEPLVLCPNPIEEAVTGPARRHNPWKPLNTTFQLSTGTPAWVRMWTEERGAANMQAKAGQPGWEWAKAAIHWRWWINADVEVGDFAPGDQIVITYGNTDEHPRGIQVQPFPEPEARPFICLVDVAGDGELREVPGSPLPVEVVGGPPERTVAVAPSIVVPGEPFTVRAAVLDRNLTHPSHPYDGPLQFGAEGEIVAVPGATPRHEGDARALAGVVASTPGVGILRVTTAVDEVETNPILAVPEAADRLYWGDIHAQCMYHQWKTAESRGDSTRTPAELHQYAKECSLLDFVANSNGGCPGPANPGWEETQQAVIDFYEPGRYVTFKSWECAMGVQGDRCLIYREADIEPNFRLPRQSDLDPTNAHACLRFCRESPYRIIGINHSFMKYLDWSVFDPEIDRLIEIYSCWGSYESRNDNPLNSKRRP
;
A
#
# COMPACT_ATOMS: atom_id res chain seq x y z
N MET A 1 25.20 24.64 -7.15
CA MET A 1 26.54 24.13 -6.79
C MET A 1 26.87 22.97 -7.71
N THR A 2 28.13 22.79 -8.11
CA THR A 2 28.55 21.66 -8.95
C THR A 2 28.45 20.34 -8.19
N SER A 3 28.24 19.22 -8.90
CA SER A 3 28.05 17.88 -8.32
C SER A 3 29.18 17.45 -7.38
N SER A 4 30.44 17.71 -7.73
CA SER A 4 31.61 17.28 -6.93
C SER A 4 31.68 17.91 -5.54
N ARG A 5 31.05 19.07 -5.33
CA ARG A 5 31.11 19.79 -4.05
C ARG A 5 30.25 19.16 -2.96
N LEU A 6 29.16 18.50 -3.33
CA LEU A 6 28.19 17.92 -2.38
C LEU A 6 28.47 16.46 -2.03
N GLY A 7 29.47 15.83 -2.67
CA GLY A 7 29.82 14.43 -2.43
C GLY A 7 29.11 13.46 -3.38
N THR A 8 29.11 12.19 -3.04
CA THR A 8 28.48 11.12 -3.83
C THR A 8 27.77 10.11 -2.94
N PHE A 9 26.65 9.59 -3.42
CA PHE A 9 25.85 8.57 -2.75
C PHE A 9 25.77 7.28 -3.55
N GLN A 10 25.90 6.16 -2.86
CA GLN A 10 25.80 4.81 -3.41
C GLN A 10 25.00 3.92 -2.46
N MET A 11 24.36 2.89 -3.00
CA MET A 11 23.71 1.85 -2.19
C MET A 11 24.07 0.46 -2.72
N SER A 12 24.08 -0.53 -1.82
CA SER A 12 24.21 -1.94 -2.16
C SER A 12 23.40 -2.81 -1.20
N PRO A 13 22.61 -3.79 -1.69
CA PRO A 13 22.33 -4.06 -3.10
C PRO A 13 21.40 -2.98 -3.71
N ILE A 14 21.31 -2.93 -5.04
CA ILE A 14 20.41 -2.01 -5.77
C ILE A 14 19.01 -2.62 -5.98
N GLY A 15 18.89 -3.95 -5.84
CA GLY A 15 17.66 -4.70 -6.11
C GLY A 15 17.81 -5.64 -7.32
N PRO A 16 16.71 -6.20 -7.85
CA PRO A 16 15.36 -6.07 -7.33
C PRO A 16 15.22 -6.65 -5.91
N PHE A 17 14.26 -6.17 -5.15
CA PHE A 17 13.94 -6.68 -3.82
C PHE A 17 12.68 -7.54 -3.87
N GLU A 18 12.64 -8.63 -3.12
CA GLU A 18 11.43 -9.46 -2.99
C GLU A 18 10.45 -8.81 -2.00
N ALA A 19 9.18 -8.68 -2.39
CA ALA A 19 8.12 -8.14 -1.55
C ALA A 19 8.02 -8.89 -0.20
N GLY A 20 7.96 -8.15 0.90
CA GLY A 20 7.84 -8.71 2.25
C GLY A 20 9.06 -9.49 2.74
N ALA A 21 10.10 -9.66 1.91
CA ALA A 21 11.35 -10.30 2.31
C ALA A 21 12.16 -9.41 3.25
N TYR A 22 13.11 -10.04 3.92
CA TYR A 22 14.03 -9.40 4.84
C TYR A 22 15.36 -9.14 4.14
N THR A 23 15.91 -7.93 4.29
CA THR A 23 17.15 -7.53 3.60
C THR A 23 18.01 -6.60 4.45
N THR A 24 19.22 -6.36 3.96
CA THR A 24 20.17 -5.37 4.47
C THR A 24 20.64 -4.51 3.30
N ILE A 25 20.50 -3.19 3.44
CA ILE A 25 20.97 -2.20 2.46
C ILE A 25 22.06 -1.36 3.11
N VAL A 26 23.21 -1.28 2.45
CA VAL A 26 24.32 -0.44 2.84
C VAL A 26 24.31 0.81 1.98
N PHE A 27 24.18 1.96 2.62
CA PHE A 27 24.31 3.27 2.02
C PHE A 27 25.71 3.82 2.28
N THR A 28 26.40 4.28 1.24
CA THR A 28 27.70 4.93 1.37
C THR A 28 27.61 6.35 0.84
N TYR A 29 27.76 7.32 1.73
CA TYR A 29 27.95 8.72 1.38
C TYR A 29 29.43 9.08 1.51
N THR A 30 30.04 9.53 0.41
CA THR A 30 31.40 10.07 0.40
C THR A 30 31.33 11.59 0.37
N VAL A 31 31.95 12.24 1.35
CA VAL A 31 31.92 13.68 1.57
C VAL A 31 32.63 14.41 0.42
N GLY A 32 31.96 15.42 -0.14
CA GLY A 32 32.46 16.20 -1.28
C GLY A 32 33.54 17.22 -0.93
N GLU A 33 33.98 17.97 -1.93
CA GLU A 33 35.02 19.01 -1.78
C GLU A 33 34.67 20.09 -0.76
N ALA A 34 33.38 20.32 -0.49
CA ALA A 34 32.94 21.31 0.50
C ALA A 34 33.11 20.86 1.97
N GLY A 35 33.43 19.58 2.20
CA GLY A 35 33.34 18.97 3.53
C GLY A 35 31.89 18.78 3.98
N LEU A 36 31.71 18.32 5.22
CA LEU A 36 30.40 18.31 5.89
C LEU A 36 30.62 18.81 7.33
N GLN A 37 30.10 20.00 7.62
CA GLN A 37 30.41 20.75 8.82
C GLN A 37 29.61 20.25 10.03
N THR A 38 30.14 20.49 11.23
CA THR A 38 29.40 20.37 12.48
C THR A 38 28.12 21.20 12.42
N GLY A 39 26.98 20.59 12.74
CA GLY A 39 25.64 21.16 12.57
C GLY A 39 24.99 20.82 11.22
N GLY A 40 25.77 20.36 10.23
CA GLY A 40 25.28 19.82 8.96
C GLY A 40 24.55 18.48 9.12
N ARG A 41 23.95 18.00 8.03
CA ARG A 41 23.12 16.80 8.04
C ARG A 41 23.21 16.00 6.75
N LEU A 42 23.32 14.69 6.87
CA LEU A 42 22.99 13.72 5.82
C LEU A 42 21.58 13.18 6.09
N ARG A 43 20.76 13.05 5.03
CA ARG A 43 19.38 12.58 5.15
C ARG A 43 19.03 11.62 4.02
N ILE A 44 18.56 10.43 4.36
CA ILE A 44 18.14 9.39 3.42
C ILE A 44 16.63 9.14 3.60
N GLY A 45 15.86 9.24 2.51
CA GLY A 45 14.43 8.92 2.49
C GLY A 45 14.19 7.55 1.85
N THR A 46 13.35 6.72 2.48
CA THR A 46 12.89 5.46 1.87
C THR A 46 11.94 5.70 0.69
N PRO A 47 11.67 4.71 -0.16
CA PRO A 47 10.70 4.82 -1.26
C PRO A 47 9.29 5.25 -0.79
N ASN A 48 8.79 4.59 0.26
CA ASN A 48 7.45 4.80 0.81
C ASN A 48 7.35 4.24 2.26
N MET A 49 6.11 4.10 2.73
CA MET A 49 5.73 3.58 4.06
C MET A 49 5.77 2.06 4.23
N GLY A 50 5.77 1.30 3.13
CA GLY A 50 5.79 -0.15 3.18
C GLY A 50 7.12 -0.72 3.67
N TRP A 51 8.22 0.04 3.52
CA TRP A 51 9.53 -0.35 4.01
C TRP A 51 9.60 -0.29 5.54
N GLY A 52 10.24 -1.29 6.14
CA GLY A 52 10.33 -1.45 7.59
C GLY A 52 10.95 -0.24 8.31
N GLU A 53 10.50 0.05 9.51
CA GLU A 53 10.98 1.19 10.30
C GLU A 53 12.52 1.13 10.51
N PRO A 54 13.26 2.21 10.22
CA PRO A 54 14.64 2.33 10.63
C PRO A 54 14.71 2.60 12.13
N LEU A 55 15.32 1.67 12.85
CA LEU A 55 15.53 1.70 14.29
C LEU A 55 17.02 2.01 14.52
N VAL A 56 17.31 3.25 14.92
CA VAL A 56 18.67 3.75 15.14
C VAL A 56 19.06 3.72 16.62
N LEU A 57 20.32 4.06 16.90
CA LEU A 57 20.84 4.14 18.27
C LEU A 57 19.96 5.03 19.15
N CYS A 58 19.26 4.41 20.09
CA CYS A 58 18.49 5.06 21.14
C CYS A 58 19.22 4.93 22.48
N PRO A 59 19.68 6.02 23.13
CA PRO A 59 20.32 5.97 24.44
C PRO A 59 19.31 5.75 25.57
N ASN A 60 19.79 5.45 26.79
CA ASN A 60 18.93 5.55 27.98
C ASN A 60 18.56 7.02 28.25
N PRO A 61 17.40 7.32 28.88
CA PRO A 61 17.02 8.70 29.18
C PRO A 61 18.07 9.49 29.95
N ILE A 62 18.75 8.85 30.89
CA ILE A 62 19.83 9.46 31.69
C ILE A 62 21.11 9.72 30.88
N GLU A 63 21.25 9.13 29.69
CA GLU A 63 22.40 9.23 28.79
C GLU A 63 22.09 10.09 27.55
N GLU A 64 20.90 10.69 27.45
CA GLU A 64 20.53 11.55 26.31
C GLU A 64 21.47 12.75 26.13
N ALA A 65 21.98 13.28 27.25
CA ALA A 65 22.94 14.40 27.30
C ALA A 65 24.37 14.01 26.85
N VAL A 66 24.68 12.73 26.69
CA VAL A 66 26.00 12.27 26.22
C VAL A 66 26.11 12.50 24.71
N THR A 67 27.14 13.21 24.27
CA THR A 67 27.37 13.52 22.86
C THR A 67 28.53 12.73 22.26
N GLY A 68 28.55 12.63 20.93
CA GLY A 68 29.66 12.06 20.18
C GLY A 68 29.86 10.56 20.40
N PRO A 69 31.08 10.05 20.20
CA PRO A 69 31.39 8.62 20.27
C PRO A 69 31.25 8.00 21.67
N ALA A 70 31.00 8.81 22.70
CA ALA A 70 30.68 8.32 24.04
C ALA A 70 29.24 7.81 24.17
N ARG A 71 28.34 8.14 23.23
CA ARG A 71 26.94 7.69 23.26
C ARG A 71 26.87 6.16 23.18
N ARG A 72 25.93 5.57 23.92
CA ARG A 72 25.70 4.11 23.96
C ARG A 72 24.24 3.81 23.62
N HIS A 73 24.03 2.66 22.98
CA HIS A 73 22.69 2.16 22.73
C HIS A 73 22.11 1.53 24.00
N ASN A 74 20.83 1.80 24.25
CA ASN A 74 20.05 1.08 25.24
C ASN A 74 19.82 -0.37 24.77
N PRO A 75 20.38 -1.39 25.44
CA PRO A 75 20.30 -2.78 24.99
C PRO A 75 18.87 -3.36 25.02
N TRP A 76 17.91 -2.66 25.62
CA TRP A 76 16.50 -3.05 25.66
C TRP A 76 15.68 -2.49 24.49
N LYS A 77 16.29 -1.68 23.64
CA LYS A 77 15.64 -1.13 22.45
C LYS A 77 16.11 -1.90 21.22
N PRO A 78 15.23 -2.14 20.23
CA PRO A 78 15.65 -2.74 18.99
C PRO A 78 16.50 -1.75 18.18
N LEU A 79 17.48 -2.29 17.45
CA LEU A 79 18.40 -1.55 16.58
C LEU A 79 18.57 -2.35 15.29
N ASN A 80 18.20 -1.76 14.16
CA ASN A 80 18.39 -2.37 12.84
C ASN A 80 19.08 -1.41 11.86
N THR A 81 19.36 -0.17 12.27
CA THR A 81 19.96 0.86 11.42
C THR A 81 21.18 1.43 12.13
N THR A 82 22.37 1.09 11.65
CA THR A 82 23.64 1.46 12.25
C THR A 82 24.50 2.25 11.29
N PHE A 83 25.65 2.75 11.76
CA PHE A 83 26.60 3.44 10.90
C PHE A 83 28.05 3.11 11.27
N GLN A 84 28.93 3.31 10.29
CA GLN A 84 30.38 3.29 10.42
C GLN A 84 30.93 4.54 9.75
N LEU A 85 32.01 5.08 10.32
CA LEU A 85 32.68 6.27 9.80
C LEU A 85 34.09 5.90 9.36
N SER A 86 34.45 6.29 8.14
CA SER A 86 35.84 6.30 7.67
C SER A 86 36.27 7.75 7.59
N THR A 87 36.93 8.24 8.63
CA THR A 87 37.38 9.64 8.73
C THR A 87 38.70 9.71 9.49
N GLY A 88 39.56 10.63 9.06
CA GLY A 88 40.78 11.02 9.78
C GLY A 88 40.56 12.13 10.80
N THR A 89 39.35 12.67 10.92
CA THR A 89 39.02 13.77 11.83
C THR A 89 38.24 13.25 13.05
N PRO A 90 38.01 14.09 14.08
CA PRO A 90 37.12 13.75 15.19
C PRO A 90 35.62 13.67 14.82
N ALA A 91 35.28 13.69 13.53
CA ALA A 91 33.91 13.80 13.06
C ALA A 91 33.02 12.65 13.53
N TRP A 92 31.79 12.97 13.93
CA TRP A 92 30.82 12.00 14.43
C TRP A 92 29.38 12.46 14.15
N VAL A 93 28.48 11.49 13.91
CA VAL A 93 27.07 11.75 13.60
C VAL A 93 26.10 11.20 14.64
N ARG A 94 25.12 12.02 15.01
CA ARG A 94 23.95 11.58 15.77
C ARG A 94 22.85 11.17 14.80
N MET A 95 22.49 9.89 14.83
CA MET A 95 21.36 9.39 14.04
C MET A 95 20.02 9.61 14.73
N TRP A 96 18.99 9.91 13.94
CA TRP A 96 17.59 9.92 14.37
C TRP A 96 16.67 9.70 13.18
N THR A 97 15.46 9.21 13.44
CA THR A 97 14.50 8.87 12.40
C THR A 97 13.20 9.62 12.58
N GLU A 98 12.52 9.88 11.46
CA GLU A 98 11.17 10.44 11.48
C GLU A 98 10.35 9.94 10.30
N GLU A 99 9.04 9.98 10.45
CA GLU A 99 8.08 9.52 9.47
C GLU A 99 7.23 10.72 9.03
N ARG A 100 7.41 11.17 7.78
CA ARG A 100 6.63 12.30 7.22
C ARG A 100 6.75 12.38 5.70
N GLY A 101 5.71 12.91 5.06
CA GLY A 101 5.77 13.32 3.65
C GLY A 101 6.41 14.69 3.46
N ALA A 102 6.95 14.97 2.27
CA ALA A 102 7.46 16.29 1.91
C ALA A 102 6.40 17.17 1.21
N ALA A 103 5.10 16.86 1.36
CA ALA A 103 4.01 17.59 0.70
C ALA A 103 4.07 19.12 0.94
N ASN A 104 4.41 19.56 2.15
CA ASN A 104 4.58 20.99 2.48
C ASN A 104 5.78 21.65 1.76
N MET A 105 6.69 20.85 1.21
CA MET A 105 7.85 21.31 0.43
C MET A 105 7.57 21.30 -1.09
N GLN A 106 6.40 20.83 -1.54
CA GLN A 106 6.03 20.81 -2.96
C GLN A 106 6.06 22.21 -3.59
N ALA A 107 5.67 23.25 -2.85
CA ALA A 107 5.75 24.64 -3.31
C ALA A 107 7.20 25.08 -3.64
N LYS A 108 8.21 24.42 -3.06
CA LYS A 108 9.62 24.65 -3.36
C LYS A 108 10.14 23.76 -4.48
N ALA A 109 9.44 22.70 -4.87
CA ALA A 109 9.93 21.71 -5.84
C ALA A 109 10.22 22.27 -7.25
N GLY A 110 9.75 23.48 -7.57
CA GLY A 110 10.10 24.22 -8.79
C GLY A 110 11.34 25.12 -8.67
N GLN A 111 11.98 25.18 -7.50
CA GLN A 111 13.13 26.04 -7.21
C GLN A 111 14.44 25.26 -7.37
N PRO A 112 15.53 25.88 -7.85
CA PRO A 112 16.82 25.23 -8.01
C PRO A 112 17.36 24.60 -6.71
N GLY A 113 17.62 23.29 -6.75
CA GLY A 113 18.09 22.47 -5.62
C GLY A 113 17.01 21.81 -4.77
N TRP A 114 15.74 22.01 -5.11
CA TRP A 114 14.59 21.37 -4.47
C TRP A 114 13.93 20.33 -5.38
N GLU A 115 14.58 19.93 -6.47
CA GLU A 115 14.06 18.98 -7.46
C GLU A 115 13.69 17.64 -6.79
N TRP A 116 14.49 17.21 -5.80
CA TRP A 116 14.25 16.02 -4.97
C TRP A 116 12.89 16.02 -4.27
N ALA A 117 12.32 17.19 -3.96
CA ALA A 117 11.05 17.28 -3.27
C ALA A 117 9.91 16.65 -4.09
N LYS A 118 10.05 16.60 -5.43
CA LYS A 118 9.10 15.89 -6.31
C LYS A 118 9.13 14.38 -6.12
N ALA A 119 10.30 13.80 -5.84
CA ALA A 119 10.45 12.37 -5.57
C ALA A 119 10.09 12.01 -4.11
N ALA A 120 9.92 13.01 -3.24
CA ALA A 120 9.74 12.88 -1.81
C ALA A 120 8.32 13.21 -1.29
N ILE A 121 7.30 13.33 -2.17
CA ILE A 121 5.98 13.85 -1.77
C ILE A 121 5.29 12.89 -0.81
N HIS A 122 5.38 11.58 -1.07
CA HIS A 122 4.79 10.56 -0.21
C HIS A 122 5.41 10.50 1.18
N TRP A 123 4.56 10.09 2.12
CA TRP A 123 4.96 9.68 3.45
C TRP A 123 5.97 8.54 3.35
N ARG A 124 7.04 8.63 4.15
CA ARG A 124 8.17 7.71 4.14
C ARG A 124 8.96 7.85 5.42
N TRP A 125 9.87 6.92 5.64
CA TRP A 125 10.89 7.03 6.67
C TRP A 125 12.04 7.91 6.20
N TRP A 126 12.52 8.74 7.11
CA TRP A 126 13.73 9.54 6.94
C TRP A 126 14.77 9.11 7.97
N ILE A 127 15.91 8.65 7.48
CA ILE A 127 17.11 8.36 8.25
C ILE A 127 17.97 9.62 8.22
N ASN A 128 18.16 10.27 9.37
CA ASN A 128 18.95 11.49 9.48
C ASN A 128 20.23 11.18 10.26
N ALA A 129 21.35 11.74 9.81
CA ALA A 129 22.63 11.73 10.49
C ALA A 129 23.12 13.18 10.61
N ASP A 130 22.95 13.76 11.81
CA ASP A 130 23.37 15.12 12.12
C ASP A 130 24.84 15.09 12.54
N VAL A 131 25.69 15.93 11.95
CA VAL A 131 27.09 16.04 12.38
C VAL A 131 27.14 16.75 13.73
N GLU A 132 27.41 15.99 14.79
CA GLU A 132 27.33 16.46 16.18
C GLU A 132 28.70 16.92 16.70
N VAL A 133 29.78 16.29 16.24
CA VAL A 133 31.16 16.57 16.68
C VAL A 133 32.05 16.58 15.46
N GLY A 134 32.88 17.61 15.30
CA GLY A 134 33.93 17.67 14.28
C GLY A 134 33.43 17.75 12.84
N ASP A 135 34.23 18.35 11.97
CA ASP A 135 33.89 18.45 10.55
C ASP A 135 34.45 17.24 9.79
N PHE A 136 33.67 16.69 8.86
CA PHE A 136 34.18 15.70 7.92
C PHE A 136 34.96 16.39 6.80
N ALA A 137 36.12 15.81 6.49
CA ALA A 137 36.96 16.24 5.39
C ALA A 137 36.47 15.67 4.04
N PRO A 138 36.80 16.30 2.90
CA PRO A 138 36.57 15.71 1.60
C PRO A 138 37.15 14.30 1.48
N GLY A 139 36.35 13.36 0.99
CA GLY A 139 36.71 11.95 0.87
C GLY A 139 36.40 11.08 2.10
N ASP A 140 36.06 11.67 3.25
CA ASP A 140 35.54 10.91 4.39
C ASP A 140 34.23 10.21 4.01
N GLN A 141 33.92 9.11 4.69
CA GLN A 141 32.72 8.32 4.40
C GLN A 141 31.84 8.12 5.62
N ILE A 142 30.54 8.27 5.39
CA ILE A 142 29.48 7.85 6.29
C ILE A 142 28.81 6.63 5.65
N VAL A 143 28.98 5.47 6.27
CA VAL A 143 28.38 4.21 5.81
C VAL A 143 27.24 3.86 6.75
N ILE A 144 26.00 3.82 6.24
CA ILE A 144 24.81 3.49 7.02
C ILE A 144 24.31 2.10 6.59
N THR A 145 24.17 1.19 7.55
CA THR A 145 23.60 -0.15 7.32
C THR A 145 22.14 -0.14 7.78
N TYR A 146 21.22 -0.14 6.82
CA TYR A 146 19.78 -0.24 7.04
C TYR A 146 19.34 -1.70 6.93
N GLY A 147 18.90 -2.29 8.05
CA GLY A 147 18.67 -3.73 8.18
C GLY A 147 19.90 -4.49 8.69
N ASN A 148 20.66 -3.91 9.62
CA ASN A 148 21.78 -4.58 10.27
C ASN A 148 21.33 -5.85 11.03
N THR A 149 21.89 -6.99 10.63
CA THR A 149 21.57 -8.31 11.20
C THR A 149 22.37 -8.67 12.44
N ASP A 150 23.43 -7.94 12.77
CA ASP A 150 24.24 -8.19 13.97
C ASP A 150 23.43 -7.90 15.26
N GLU A 151 22.53 -6.91 15.18
CA GLU A 151 21.71 -6.43 16.30
C GLU A 151 20.24 -6.85 16.16
N HIS A 152 19.75 -7.02 14.93
CA HIS A 152 18.39 -7.48 14.65
C HIS A 152 18.40 -8.58 13.59
N PRO A 153 18.32 -9.88 13.95
CA PRO A 153 18.73 -11.00 13.10
C PRO A 153 17.94 -11.16 11.80
N ARG A 154 16.82 -10.45 11.64
CA ARG A 154 16.05 -10.44 10.40
C ARG A 154 16.40 -9.27 9.47
N GLY A 155 17.14 -8.25 9.87
CA GLY A 155 17.33 -7.04 9.06
C GLY A 155 16.05 -6.19 8.95
N ILE A 156 15.83 -5.52 7.81
CA ILE A 156 14.61 -4.74 7.55
C ILE A 156 13.68 -5.49 6.61
N GLN A 157 12.37 -5.28 6.78
CA GLN A 157 11.37 -5.84 5.90
C GLN A 157 11.15 -4.92 4.69
N VAL A 158 11.25 -5.48 3.49
CA VAL A 158 10.83 -4.82 2.25
C VAL A 158 9.30 -4.69 2.24
N GLN A 159 8.77 -3.66 1.59
CA GLN A 159 7.31 -3.50 1.43
C GLN A 159 6.61 -4.79 0.99
N PRO A 160 5.41 -5.11 1.52
CA PRO A 160 4.75 -6.40 1.28
C PRO A 160 3.98 -6.47 -0.04
N PHE A 161 4.29 -5.59 -1.00
CA PHE A 161 3.63 -5.56 -2.30
C PHE A 161 4.64 -5.16 -3.39
N PRO A 162 4.55 -5.79 -4.57
CA PRO A 162 5.36 -5.41 -5.73
C PRO A 162 5.09 -3.96 -6.14
N GLU A 163 6.14 -3.27 -6.58
CA GLU A 163 6.09 -1.92 -7.11
C GLU A 163 7.24 -1.75 -8.10
N PRO A 164 7.00 -1.20 -9.30
CA PRO A 164 8.07 -0.91 -10.25
C PRO A 164 9.00 0.19 -9.70
N GLU A 165 10.02 0.56 -10.46
CA GLU A 165 10.99 1.63 -10.15
C GLU A 165 10.39 3.06 -10.10
N ALA A 166 9.22 3.23 -9.52
CA ALA A 166 8.47 4.48 -9.44
C ALA A 166 8.89 5.35 -8.25
N ARG A 167 9.27 4.73 -7.12
CA ARG A 167 9.61 5.45 -5.88
C ARG A 167 11.04 5.13 -5.44
N PRO A 168 11.95 6.11 -5.44
CA PRO A 168 13.35 5.86 -5.16
C PRO A 168 13.72 6.06 -3.69
N PHE A 169 14.87 5.52 -3.29
CA PHE A 169 15.63 6.07 -2.17
C PHE A 169 16.19 7.44 -2.57
N ILE A 170 16.15 8.40 -1.66
CA ILE A 170 16.62 9.77 -1.91
C ILE A 170 17.67 10.13 -0.87
N CYS A 171 18.77 10.75 -1.28
CA CYS A 171 19.81 11.23 -0.38
C CYS A 171 20.01 12.74 -0.53
N LEU A 172 19.96 13.43 0.60
CA LEU A 172 20.07 14.87 0.72
C LEU A 172 21.17 15.22 1.71
N VAL A 173 21.85 16.34 1.47
CA VAL A 173 22.84 16.90 2.38
C VAL A 173 22.55 18.37 2.66
N ASP A 174 22.71 18.75 3.92
CA ASP A 174 22.88 20.13 4.37
C ASP A 174 24.33 20.25 4.83
N VAL A 175 25.17 20.89 4.02
CA VAL A 175 26.62 20.94 4.23
C VAL A 175 27.01 21.83 5.42
N ALA A 176 26.29 22.94 5.61
CA ALA A 176 26.65 24.01 6.54
C ALA A 176 25.76 24.06 7.80
N GLY A 177 24.69 23.26 7.85
CA GLY A 177 23.71 23.29 8.93
C GLY A 177 22.76 24.49 8.87
N ASP A 178 22.56 25.08 7.69
CA ASP A 178 21.70 26.24 7.47
C ASP A 178 20.26 25.88 7.07
N GLY A 179 19.98 24.58 6.93
CA GLY A 179 18.68 24.04 6.51
C GLY A 179 18.50 23.89 5.00
N GLU A 180 19.50 24.26 4.18
CA GLU A 180 19.45 24.14 2.73
C GLU A 180 19.80 22.72 2.25
N LEU A 181 18.85 21.80 2.39
CA LEU A 181 18.98 20.43 1.90
C LEU A 181 19.07 20.38 0.36
N ARG A 182 20.17 19.79 -0.14
CA ARG A 182 20.42 19.57 -1.56
C ARG A 182 20.56 18.08 -1.84
N GLU A 183 20.00 17.65 -2.96
CA GLU A 183 20.22 16.29 -3.46
C GLU A 183 21.66 16.08 -3.87
N VAL A 184 22.22 14.93 -3.50
CA VAL A 184 23.61 14.58 -3.81
C VAL A 184 23.69 13.76 -5.10
N PRO A 185 24.79 13.86 -5.86
CA PRO A 185 25.05 12.97 -6.98
C PRO A 185 24.93 11.49 -6.60
N GLY A 186 24.26 10.72 -7.44
CA GLY A 186 23.91 9.32 -7.16
C GLY A 186 22.53 9.16 -6.52
N SER A 187 21.86 10.24 -6.11
CA SER A 187 20.42 10.29 -5.80
C SER A 187 19.64 10.93 -6.95
N PRO A 188 18.37 10.54 -7.20
CA PRO A 188 17.64 9.47 -6.52
C PRO A 188 18.08 8.09 -7.02
N LEU A 189 17.88 7.05 -6.20
CA LEU A 189 18.14 5.64 -6.54
C LEU A 189 16.81 4.88 -6.66
N PRO A 190 16.29 4.68 -7.88
CA PRO A 190 15.12 3.85 -8.11
C PRO A 190 15.37 2.41 -7.65
N VAL A 191 14.33 1.78 -7.13
CA VAL A 191 14.35 0.37 -6.73
C VAL A 191 13.10 -0.32 -7.22
N GLU A 192 13.26 -1.56 -7.69
CA GLU A 192 12.15 -2.43 -8.04
C GLU A 192 11.86 -3.37 -6.87
N VAL A 193 10.57 -3.56 -6.57
CA VAL A 193 10.09 -4.60 -5.66
C VAL A 193 9.25 -5.58 -6.47
N VAL A 194 9.66 -6.84 -6.48
CA VAL A 194 9.03 -7.93 -7.24
C VAL A 194 8.29 -8.89 -6.31
N GLY A 195 7.33 -9.65 -6.85
CA GLY A 195 6.67 -10.73 -6.10
C GLY A 195 7.64 -11.84 -5.70
N GLY A 196 7.34 -12.56 -4.62
CA GLY A 196 8.09 -13.77 -4.24
C GLY A 196 7.84 -14.96 -5.16
N PRO A 197 8.49 -16.12 -4.93
CA PRO A 197 8.11 -17.35 -5.61
C PRO A 197 6.71 -17.82 -5.17
N PRO A 198 6.06 -18.74 -5.93
CA PRO A 198 4.81 -19.37 -5.49
C PRO A 198 5.01 -20.10 -4.14
N GLU A 199 4.32 -19.64 -3.10
CA GLU A 199 4.52 -20.06 -1.71
C GLU A 199 3.23 -20.30 -0.91
N ARG A 200 2.06 -19.84 -1.39
CA ARG A 200 0.78 -20.01 -0.68
C ARG A 200 -0.36 -20.32 -1.63
N THR A 201 -1.12 -21.39 -1.37
CA THR A 201 -2.37 -21.62 -2.09
C THR A 201 -3.52 -20.86 -1.42
N VAL A 202 -4.40 -20.27 -2.23
CA VAL A 202 -5.72 -19.76 -1.82
C VAL A 202 -6.79 -20.45 -2.62
N ALA A 203 -7.93 -20.76 -2.00
CA ALA A 203 -9.05 -21.43 -2.66
C ALA A 203 -10.39 -20.89 -2.16
N VAL A 204 -11.34 -20.68 -3.08
CA VAL A 204 -12.69 -20.20 -2.78
C VAL A 204 -13.75 -20.99 -3.56
N ALA A 205 -14.91 -21.13 -2.95
CA ALA A 205 -16.10 -21.73 -3.53
C ALA A 205 -17.33 -20.84 -3.23
N PRO A 206 -18.39 -20.90 -4.04
CA PRO A 206 -19.64 -20.21 -3.72
C PRO A 206 -20.17 -20.63 -2.35
N SER A 207 -20.46 -19.66 -1.49
CA SER A 207 -20.83 -19.96 -0.11
C SER A 207 -22.25 -20.50 0.06
N ILE A 208 -23.15 -20.26 -0.89
CA ILE A 208 -24.52 -20.80 -0.91
C ILE A 208 -24.78 -21.48 -2.26
N VAL A 209 -25.00 -22.79 -2.23
CA VAL A 209 -25.27 -23.63 -3.41
C VAL A 209 -26.60 -24.36 -3.28
N VAL A 210 -27.16 -24.82 -4.39
CA VAL A 210 -28.37 -25.66 -4.39
C VAL A 210 -27.97 -27.06 -4.88
N PRO A 211 -28.36 -28.15 -4.20
CA PRO A 211 -28.04 -29.50 -4.64
C PRO A 211 -28.46 -29.76 -6.09
N GLY A 212 -27.57 -30.43 -6.84
CA GLY A 212 -27.76 -30.71 -8.27
C GLY A 212 -27.38 -29.58 -9.22
N GLU A 213 -27.25 -28.34 -8.74
CA GLU A 213 -26.77 -27.23 -9.58
C GLU A 213 -25.23 -27.22 -9.63
N PRO A 214 -24.63 -27.19 -10.85
CA PRO A 214 -23.19 -27.10 -10.97
C PRO A 214 -22.67 -25.70 -10.62
N PHE A 215 -21.56 -25.66 -9.91
CA PHE A 215 -20.84 -24.43 -9.59
C PHE A 215 -19.34 -24.54 -9.90
N THR A 216 -18.64 -23.41 -9.79
CA THR A 216 -17.20 -23.29 -10.07
C THR A 216 -16.45 -23.02 -8.78
N VAL A 217 -15.35 -23.73 -8.57
CA VAL A 217 -14.41 -23.54 -7.46
C VAL A 217 -13.12 -22.96 -8.04
N ARG A 218 -12.54 -21.97 -7.37
CA ARG A 218 -11.32 -21.30 -7.82
C ARG A 218 -10.20 -21.48 -6.82
N ALA A 219 -8.97 -21.60 -7.31
CA ALA A 219 -7.79 -21.56 -6.48
C ALA A 219 -6.61 -20.96 -7.24
N ALA A 220 -5.67 -20.33 -6.52
CA ALA A 220 -4.45 -19.76 -7.07
C ALA A 220 -3.27 -20.09 -6.14
N VAL A 221 -2.07 -20.23 -6.70
CA VAL A 221 -0.83 -20.32 -5.91
C VAL A 221 -0.10 -19.00 -6.07
N LEU A 222 -0.01 -18.27 -4.97
CA LEU A 222 0.46 -16.89 -4.87
C LEU A 222 1.78 -16.82 -4.12
N ASP A 223 2.39 -15.64 -4.10
CA ASP A 223 3.54 -15.41 -3.23
C ASP A 223 3.14 -15.38 -1.74
N ARG A 224 4.13 -15.27 -0.85
CA ARG A 224 3.89 -15.22 0.60
C ARG A 224 3.02 -14.06 1.07
N ASN A 225 2.93 -12.99 0.28
CA ASN A 225 2.14 -11.80 0.59
C ASN A 225 0.76 -11.84 -0.10
N LEU A 226 0.39 -12.98 -0.71
CA LEU A 226 -0.86 -13.16 -1.45
C LEU A 226 -0.97 -12.20 -2.62
N THR A 227 0.14 -12.01 -3.34
CA THR A 227 0.23 -11.26 -4.59
C THR A 227 0.65 -12.14 -5.76
N HIS A 228 0.55 -11.60 -6.97
CA HIS A 228 1.08 -12.26 -8.17
C HIS A 228 2.54 -12.71 -7.91
N PRO A 229 2.84 -14.01 -8.08
CA PRO A 229 4.20 -14.51 -7.88
C PRO A 229 5.15 -13.97 -8.97
N SER A 230 6.45 -13.99 -8.67
CA SER A 230 7.54 -13.65 -9.63
C SER A 230 7.47 -14.43 -10.94
N HIS A 231 6.86 -15.60 -10.91
CA HIS A 231 6.57 -16.44 -12.06
C HIS A 231 5.29 -17.24 -11.80
N PRO A 232 4.46 -17.51 -12.83
CA PRO A 232 3.24 -18.29 -12.65
C PRO A 232 3.54 -19.70 -12.13
N TYR A 233 2.71 -20.20 -11.22
CA TYR A 233 2.74 -21.60 -10.82
C TYR A 233 2.19 -22.49 -11.95
N ASP A 234 2.98 -23.49 -12.36
CA ASP A 234 2.69 -24.40 -13.47
C ASP A 234 2.34 -25.83 -13.02
N GLY A 235 2.45 -26.12 -11.72
CA GLY A 235 2.12 -27.43 -11.15
C GLY A 235 0.60 -27.73 -11.13
N PRO A 236 0.22 -28.97 -10.78
CA PRO A 236 -1.19 -29.35 -10.68
C PRO A 236 -1.85 -28.73 -9.45
N LEU A 237 -3.15 -28.43 -9.58
CA LEU A 237 -4.09 -28.15 -8.47
C LEU A 237 -5.08 -29.31 -8.41
N GLN A 238 -5.01 -30.10 -7.35
CA GLN A 238 -5.90 -31.23 -7.13
C GLN A 238 -7.03 -30.82 -6.21
N PHE A 239 -8.27 -30.91 -6.69
CA PHE A 239 -9.47 -30.60 -5.92
C PHE A 239 -10.05 -31.88 -5.34
N GLY A 240 -10.30 -31.89 -4.04
CA GLY A 240 -10.94 -32.97 -3.31
C GLY A 240 -12.08 -32.45 -2.44
N ALA A 241 -13.04 -33.30 -2.13
CA ALA A 241 -14.09 -33.00 -1.16
C ALA A 241 -13.88 -33.81 0.11
N GLU A 242 -14.23 -33.21 1.24
CA GLU A 242 -14.37 -33.93 2.49
C GLU A 242 -15.82 -34.36 2.69
N GLY A 243 -16.05 -35.66 2.91
CA GLY A 243 -17.38 -36.23 3.06
C GLY A 243 -18.17 -36.39 1.76
N GLU A 244 -19.50 -36.52 1.87
CA GLU A 244 -20.39 -36.87 0.75
C GLU A 244 -21.25 -35.69 0.26
N ILE A 245 -21.15 -34.52 0.90
CA ILE A 245 -22.00 -33.35 0.59
C ILE A 245 -21.64 -32.76 -0.78
N VAL A 246 -20.37 -32.72 -1.14
CA VAL A 246 -19.90 -32.12 -2.39
C VAL A 246 -19.19 -33.18 -3.23
N ALA A 247 -19.56 -33.26 -4.51
CA ALA A 247 -18.93 -34.13 -5.48
C ALA A 247 -18.03 -33.31 -6.41
N VAL A 248 -16.77 -33.73 -6.54
CA VAL A 248 -15.77 -33.12 -7.43
C VAL A 248 -15.72 -33.90 -8.74
N PRO A 249 -15.84 -33.25 -9.91
CA PRO A 249 -15.76 -33.93 -11.20
C PRO A 249 -14.31 -34.32 -11.53
N GLY A 250 -14.13 -35.38 -12.31
CA GLY A 250 -12.84 -35.72 -12.93
C GLY A 250 -12.47 -34.82 -14.10
N ALA A 251 -12.63 -33.50 -13.95
CA ALA A 251 -12.38 -32.49 -14.98
C ALA A 251 -11.06 -31.75 -14.72
N THR A 252 -10.45 -31.23 -15.80
CA THR A 252 -9.25 -30.39 -15.69
C THR A 252 -9.64 -28.94 -15.39
N PRO A 253 -9.10 -28.31 -14.33
CA PRO A 253 -9.33 -26.89 -14.06
C PRO A 253 -8.82 -26.01 -15.21
N ARG A 254 -9.61 -25.01 -15.63
CA ARG A 254 -9.17 -24.03 -16.64
C ARG A 254 -8.23 -23.00 -16.02
N HIS A 255 -7.34 -22.42 -16.83
CA HIS A 255 -6.55 -21.26 -16.42
C HIS A 255 -7.40 -19.98 -16.44
N GLU A 256 -7.22 -19.15 -15.42
CA GLU A 256 -7.74 -17.78 -15.32
C GLU A 256 -6.63 -16.87 -14.79
N GLY A 257 -5.68 -16.51 -15.67
CA GLY A 257 -4.44 -15.87 -15.25
C GLY A 257 -3.67 -16.76 -14.28
N ASP A 258 -3.33 -16.23 -13.10
CA ASP A 258 -2.68 -17.00 -12.03
C ASP A 258 -3.61 -18.00 -11.33
N ALA A 259 -4.92 -17.84 -11.46
CA ALA A 259 -5.91 -18.75 -10.88
C ALA A 259 -6.19 -19.97 -11.78
N ARG A 260 -6.81 -20.98 -11.16
CA ARG A 260 -7.44 -22.12 -11.80
C ARG A 260 -8.90 -22.20 -11.38
N ALA A 261 -9.78 -22.50 -12.32
CA ALA A 261 -11.20 -22.65 -12.07
C ALA A 261 -11.69 -24.04 -12.48
N LEU A 262 -12.18 -24.81 -11.49
CA LEU A 262 -12.81 -26.10 -11.70
C LEU A 262 -14.33 -25.93 -11.74
N ALA A 263 -14.91 -26.08 -12.93
CA ALA A 263 -16.35 -26.04 -13.13
C ALA A 263 -16.99 -27.43 -12.98
N GLY A 264 -18.30 -27.48 -12.75
CA GLY A 264 -19.06 -28.73 -12.69
C GLY A 264 -19.00 -29.43 -11.33
N VAL A 265 -18.53 -28.73 -10.29
CA VAL A 265 -18.66 -29.20 -8.90
C VAL A 265 -20.13 -29.12 -8.51
N VAL A 266 -20.64 -30.11 -7.80
CA VAL A 266 -22.06 -30.20 -7.44
C VAL A 266 -22.21 -30.56 -5.96
N ALA A 267 -23.15 -29.93 -5.27
CA ALA A 267 -23.60 -30.41 -3.98
C ALA A 267 -24.61 -31.56 -4.20
N SER A 268 -24.38 -32.69 -3.56
CA SER A 268 -25.21 -33.89 -3.69
C SER A 268 -26.46 -33.81 -2.82
N THR A 269 -26.32 -33.26 -1.62
CA THR A 269 -27.38 -33.18 -0.60
C THR A 269 -27.28 -31.87 0.19
N PRO A 270 -28.36 -31.43 0.85
CA PRO A 270 -28.31 -30.28 1.75
C PRO A 270 -27.35 -30.52 2.92
N GLY A 271 -26.60 -29.49 3.30
CA GLY A 271 -25.61 -29.58 4.37
C GLY A 271 -24.47 -28.57 4.21
N VAL A 272 -23.44 -28.70 5.03
CA VAL A 272 -22.21 -27.90 4.91
C VAL A 272 -21.11 -28.79 4.36
N GLY A 273 -20.48 -28.35 3.27
CA GLY A 273 -19.33 -29.00 2.65
C GLY A 273 -18.10 -28.10 2.66
N ILE A 274 -16.92 -28.72 2.61
CA ILE A 274 -15.64 -28.06 2.44
C ILE A 274 -14.87 -28.83 1.35
N LEU A 275 -14.18 -28.08 0.49
CA LEU A 275 -13.27 -28.64 -0.50
C LEU A 275 -11.83 -28.39 -0.07
N ARG A 276 -10.96 -29.35 -0.37
CA ARG A 276 -9.51 -29.24 -0.22
C ARG A 276 -8.87 -29.05 -1.58
N VAL A 277 -7.88 -28.17 -1.64
CA VAL A 277 -7.02 -27.99 -2.81
C VAL A 277 -5.59 -28.32 -2.42
N THR A 278 -5.04 -29.38 -3.03
CA THR A 278 -3.68 -29.84 -2.79
C THR A 278 -2.78 -29.41 -3.94
N THR A 279 -1.65 -28.79 -3.62
CA THR A 279 -0.61 -28.38 -4.58
C THR A 279 0.74 -28.95 -4.15
N ALA A 280 1.80 -28.65 -4.90
CA ALA A 280 3.16 -28.99 -4.48
C ALA A 280 3.68 -28.13 -3.31
N VAL A 281 3.00 -27.00 -3.03
CA VAL A 281 3.41 -26.01 -2.03
C VAL A 281 2.77 -26.30 -0.69
N ASP A 282 1.46 -26.53 -0.68
CA ASP A 282 0.65 -26.77 0.51
C ASP A 282 -0.70 -27.43 0.17
N GLU A 283 -1.50 -27.70 1.20
CA GLU A 283 -2.91 -28.07 1.08
C GLU A 283 -3.76 -27.06 1.87
N VAL A 284 -4.82 -26.56 1.24
CA VAL A 284 -5.72 -25.57 1.84
C VAL A 284 -7.18 -25.97 1.68
N GLU A 285 -8.02 -25.48 2.59
CA GLU A 285 -9.48 -25.60 2.52
C GLU A 285 -10.09 -24.37 1.84
N THR A 286 -11.18 -24.56 1.12
CA THR A 286 -12.04 -23.45 0.67
C THR A 286 -12.80 -22.86 1.85
N ASN A 287 -13.44 -21.70 1.65
CA ASN A 287 -14.53 -21.29 2.53
C ASN A 287 -15.62 -22.39 2.59
N PRO A 288 -16.40 -22.46 3.69
CA PRO A 288 -17.53 -23.38 3.78
C PRO A 288 -18.56 -23.14 2.68
N ILE A 289 -19.15 -24.23 2.20
CA ILE A 289 -20.22 -24.26 1.21
C ILE A 289 -21.50 -24.71 1.91
N LEU A 290 -22.50 -23.83 1.99
CA LEU A 290 -23.82 -24.16 2.51
C LEU A 290 -24.73 -24.60 1.36
N ALA A 291 -24.99 -25.90 1.25
CA ALA A 291 -25.95 -26.46 0.32
C ALA A 291 -27.36 -26.41 0.93
N VAL A 292 -28.24 -25.63 0.31
CA VAL A 292 -29.65 -25.48 0.74
C VAL A 292 -30.60 -26.01 -0.33
N PRO A 293 -31.77 -26.58 0.02
CA PRO A 293 -32.70 -27.11 -0.98
C PRO A 293 -33.15 -26.08 -2.02
N GLU A 294 -33.29 -24.82 -1.61
CA GLU A 294 -33.64 -23.68 -2.46
C GLU A 294 -32.92 -22.43 -1.94
N ALA A 295 -32.50 -21.55 -2.84
CA ALA A 295 -31.82 -20.30 -2.50
C ALA A 295 -32.49 -19.12 -3.21
N ALA A 296 -33.19 -18.28 -2.46
CA ALA A 296 -33.75 -17.02 -2.98
C ALA A 296 -32.64 -15.99 -3.26
N ASP A 297 -31.62 -15.98 -2.39
CA ASP A 297 -30.45 -15.11 -2.49
C ASP A 297 -29.17 -15.96 -2.46
N ARG A 298 -28.10 -15.41 -3.05
CA ARG A 298 -26.74 -15.98 -3.01
C ARG A 298 -25.83 -15.05 -2.22
N LEU A 299 -24.75 -15.61 -1.65
CA LEU A 299 -23.71 -14.83 -1.00
C LEU A 299 -22.52 -14.65 -1.95
N TYR A 300 -22.08 -13.41 -2.09
CA TYR A 300 -20.95 -13.00 -2.93
C TYR A 300 -19.95 -12.21 -2.11
N TRP A 301 -18.67 -12.33 -2.44
CA TRP A 301 -17.56 -11.67 -1.74
C TRP A 301 -16.90 -10.64 -2.66
N GLY A 302 -16.69 -9.43 -2.17
CA GLY A 302 -16.11 -8.37 -2.98
C GLY A 302 -15.57 -7.21 -2.16
N ASP A 303 -14.86 -6.33 -2.85
CA ASP A 303 -14.26 -5.12 -2.28
C ASP A 303 -14.81 -3.88 -2.99
N ILE A 304 -15.54 -3.05 -2.26
CA ILE A 304 -16.21 -1.85 -2.79
C ILE A 304 -15.45 -0.57 -2.45
N HIS A 305 -14.22 -0.69 -1.95
CA HIS A 305 -13.32 0.41 -1.63
C HIS A 305 -11.90 0.13 -2.11
N ALA A 306 -11.76 -0.47 -3.30
CA ALA A 306 -10.46 -0.70 -3.91
C ALA A 306 -9.91 0.58 -4.57
N GLN A 307 -8.59 0.74 -4.60
CA GLN A 307 -7.92 1.95 -5.08
C GLN A 307 -6.76 1.61 -6.03
N CYS A 308 -6.67 2.30 -7.16
CA CYS A 308 -5.58 2.17 -8.13
C CYS A 308 -4.69 3.41 -8.15
N MET A 309 -3.74 3.47 -9.09
CA MET A 309 -2.72 4.51 -9.20
C MET A 309 -3.24 5.94 -9.39
N TYR A 310 -4.54 6.11 -9.56
CA TYR A 310 -5.20 7.40 -9.64
C TYR A 310 -5.79 7.87 -8.31
N HIS A 311 -5.77 7.06 -7.26
CA HIS A 311 -6.18 7.49 -5.92
C HIS A 311 -5.24 8.59 -5.38
N GLN A 312 -5.77 9.77 -5.06
CA GLN A 312 -5.00 10.91 -4.55
C GLN A 312 -3.81 11.27 -5.45
N TRP A 313 -4.11 11.41 -6.74
CA TRP A 313 -3.15 11.69 -7.81
C TRP A 313 -2.20 12.86 -7.52
N LYS A 314 -0.92 12.64 -7.80
CA LYS A 314 0.15 13.63 -7.68
C LYS A 314 0.79 13.83 -9.06
N THR A 315 0.50 14.97 -9.68
CA THR A 315 1.01 15.32 -11.02
C THR A 315 2.53 15.25 -11.12
N ALA A 316 3.25 15.64 -10.06
CA ALA A 316 4.71 15.67 -10.06
C ALA A 316 5.36 14.26 -10.13
N GLU A 317 4.65 13.23 -9.68
CA GLU A 317 5.11 11.83 -9.73
C GLU A 317 4.42 11.04 -10.85
N SER A 318 3.40 11.63 -11.49
CA SER A 318 2.50 10.92 -12.42
C SER A 318 1.95 9.63 -11.80
N ARG A 319 1.61 9.68 -10.49
CA ARG A 319 1.11 8.55 -9.70
C ARG A 319 0.34 9.02 -8.47
N GLY A 320 -0.51 8.16 -7.93
CA GLY A 320 -1.28 8.32 -6.70
C GLY A 320 -0.63 7.63 -5.49
N ASP A 321 -1.38 7.48 -4.40
CA ASP A 321 -0.92 6.73 -3.21
C ASP A 321 -0.82 5.23 -3.48
N SER A 322 -1.81 4.66 -4.16
CA SER A 322 -1.72 3.31 -4.72
C SER A 322 -0.89 3.32 -6.01
N THR A 323 -0.33 2.17 -6.40
CA THR A 323 0.64 2.10 -7.50
C THR A 323 0.20 1.25 -8.66
N ARG A 324 -0.74 0.32 -8.46
CA ARG A 324 -1.28 -0.55 -9.51
C ARG A 324 -2.19 0.21 -10.46
N THR A 325 -2.09 -0.07 -11.75
CA THR A 325 -3.00 0.43 -12.79
C THR A 325 -4.46 -0.02 -12.52
N PRO A 326 -5.47 0.61 -13.15
CA PRO A 326 -6.84 0.11 -13.09
C PRO A 326 -6.96 -1.37 -13.49
N ALA A 327 -6.24 -1.80 -14.52
CA ALA A 327 -6.24 -3.20 -14.98
C ALA A 327 -5.63 -4.15 -13.95
N GLU A 328 -4.46 -3.81 -13.39
CA GLU A 328 -3.81 -4.62 -12.35
C GLU A 328 -4.65 -4.75 -11.07
N LEU A 329 -5.45 -3.73 -10.73
CA LEU A 329 -6.42 -3.83 -9.63
C LEU A 329 -7.45 -4.92 -9.89
N HIS A 330 -8.05 -4.94 -11.08
CA HIS A 330 -9.06 -5.94 -11.45
C HIS A 330 -8.45 -7.34 -11.61
N GLN A 331 -7.24 -7.45 -12.17
CA GLN A 331 -6.49 -8.71 -12.23
C GLN A 331 -6.24 -9.26 -10.84
N TYR A 332 -5.71 -8.45 -9.92
CA TYR A 332 -5.48 -8.86 -8.54
C TYR A 332 -6.76 -9.34 -7.85
N ALA A 333 -7.85 -8.57 -7.98
CA ALA A 333 -9.14 -8.93 -7.39
C ALA A 333 -9.67 -10.28 -7.90
N LYS A 334 -9.53 -10.54 -9.21
CA LYS A 334 -10.05 -11.74 -9.86
C LYS A 334 -9.16 -12.97 -9.71
N GLU A 335 -7.84 -12.78 -9.76
CA GLU A 335 -6.85 -13.86 -9.92
C GLU A 335 -6.11 -14.16 -8.62
N CYS A 336 -5.92 -13.17 -7.74
CA CYS A 336 -5.28 -13.37 -6.44
C CYS A 336 -6.32 -13.47 -5.31
N SER A 337 -7.20 -12.48 -5.19
CA SER A 337 -8.21 -12.45 -4.13
C SER A 337 -9.45 -13.29 -4.43
N LEU A 338 -9.61 -13.74 -5.68
CA LEU A 338 -10.71 -14.57 -6.17
C LEU A 338 -12.11 -13.99 -5.85
N LEU A 339 -12.23 -12.65 -5.89
CA LEU A 339 -13.46 -11.92 -5.57
C LEU A 339 -14.53 -12.09 -6.66
N ASP A 340 -15.79 -12.06 -6.26
CA ASP A 340 -16.95 -12.05 -7.14
C ASP A 340 -17.21 -10.65 -7.70
N PHE A 341 -16.88 -9.60 -6.95
CA PHE A 341 -17.07 -8.22 -7.38
C PHE A 341 -16.06 -7.22 -6.81
N VAL A 342 -15.87 -6.10 -7.50
CA VAL A 342 -15.03 -4.99 -7.02
C VAL A 342 -15.57 -3.62 -7.45
N ALA A 343 -15.35 -2.59 -6.65
CA ALA A 343 -15.53 -1.19 -7.05
C ALA A 343 -14.20 -0.41 -6.96
N ASN A 344 -13.86 0.29 -8.05
CA ASN A 344 -12.63 1.08 -8.13
C ASN A 344 -12.88 2.51 -7.58
N SER A 345 -12.84 2.66 -6.25
CA SER A 345 -13.26 3.82 -5.49
C SER A 345 -12.12 4.83 -5.26
N ASN A 346 -11.52 5.36 -6.33
CA ASN A 346 -10.40 6.30 -6.21
C ASN A 346 -10.81 7.67 -5.64
N GLY A 347 -10.03 8.18 -4.69
CA GLY A 347 -10.21 9.48 -4.07
C GLY A 347 -9.78 10.61 -4.99
N GLY A 348 -10.68 11.56 -5.22
CA GLY A 348 -10.44 12.73 -6.06
C GLY A 348 -10.30 12.44 -7.57
N CYS A 349 -10.49 11.19 -7.99
CA CYS A 349 -10.30 10.76 -9.38
C CYS A 349 -11.21 11.44 -10.41
N PRO A 350 -12.49 11.70 -10.14
CA PRO A 350 -13.31 12.43 -11.10
C PRO A 350 -12.94 13.90 -11.26
N GLY A 351 -12.09 14.45 -10.39
CA GLY A 351 -11.69 15.85 -10.44
C GLY A 351 -10.80 16.18 -11.65
N PRO A 352 -10.87 17.40 -12.23
CA PRO A 352 -10.20 17.72 -13.50
C PRO A 352 -8.66 17.69 -13.48
N ALA A 353 -8.06 17.63 -12.28
CA ALA A 353 -6.61 17.53 -12.12
C ALA A 353 -6.09 16.08 -12.21
N ASN A 354 -7.00 15.11 -12.25
CA ASN A 354 -6.69 13.69 -12.23
C ASN A 354 -7.00 13.08 -13.61
N PRO A 355 -5.99 12.53 -14.32
CA PRO A 355 -6.16 12.02 -15.68
C PRO A 355 -6.82 10.62 -15.74
N GLY A 356 -7.11 9.99 -14.59
CA GLY A 356 -7.51 8.59 -14.53
C GLY A 356 -9.00 8.31 -14.62
N TRP A 357 -9.87 9.32 -14.69
CA TRP A 357 -11.30 9.08 -14.54
C TRP A 357 -11.87 8.26 -15.70
N GLU A 358 -11.59 8.60 -16.95
CA GLU A 358 -12.08 7.80 -18.08
C GLU A 358 -11.42 6.41 -18.12
N GLU A 359 -10.12 6.31 -17.81
CA GLU A 359 -9.41 5.02 -17.81
C GLU A 359 -9.94 4.06 -16.75
N THR A 360 -10.24 4.55 -15.55
CA THR A 360 -10.82 3.72 -14.47
C THR A 360 -12.21 3.21 -14.82
N GLN A 361 -13.03 4.02 -15.51
CA GLN A 361 -14.34 3.62 -16.01
C GLN A 361 -14.23 2.61 -17.16
N GLN A 362 -13.27 2.80 -18.07
CA GLN A 362 -13.01 1.84 -19.14
C GLN A 362 -12.60 0.48 -18.58
N ALA A 363 -11.73 0.45 -17.57
CA ALA A 363 -11.34 -0.80 -16.91
C ALA A 363 -12.54 -1.51 -16.24
N VAL A 364 -13.48 -0.76 -15.65
CA VAL A 364 -14.74 -1.33 -15.13
C VAL A 364 -15.49 -2.06 -16.25
N ILE A 365 -15.64 -1.44 -17.43
CA ILE A 365 -16.34 -2.07 -18.57
C ILE A 365 -15.56 -3.29 -19.08
N ASP A 366 -14.26 -3.16 -19.28
CA ASP A 366 -13.42 -4.18 -19.92
C ASP A 366 -13.31 -5.46 -19.10
N PHE A 367 -13.29 -5.33 -17.77
CA PHE A 367 -13.19 -6.48 -16.87
C PHE A 367 -14.55 -7.06 -16.47
N TYR A 368 -15.66 -6.40 -16.79
CA TYR A 368 -16.99 -6.92 -16.44
C TYR A 368 -17.27 -8.25 -17.16
N GLU A 369 -17.53 -9.28 -16.37
CA GLU A 369 -17.90 -10.60 -16.88
C GLU A 369 -19.21 -11.07 -16.25
N PRO A 370 -20.35 -10.97 -16.98
CA PRO A 370 -21.65 -11.34 -16.47
C PRO A 370 -21.67 -12.73 -15.82
N GLY A 371 -22.16 -12.80 -14.58
CA GLY A 371 -22.26 -14.06 -13.82
C GLY A 371 -20.94 -14.64 -13.33
N ARG A 372 -19.81 -13.97 -13.54
CA ARG A 372 -18.47 -14.43 -13.13
C ARG A 372 -17.70 -13.41 -12.31
N TYR A 373 -17.68 -12.14 -12.73
CA TYR A 373 -16.94 -11.08 -12.07
C TYR A 373 -17.62 -9.73 -12.35
N VAL A 374 -18.19 -9.12 -11.30
CA VAL A 374 -18.95 -7.87 -11.41
C VAL A 374 -18.08 -6.68 -11.01
N THR A 375 -18.03 -5.68 -11.87
CA THR A 375 -17.26 -4.45 -11.63
C THR A 375 -18.20 -3.28 -11.45
N PHE A 376 -17.83 -2.36 -10.57
CA PHE A 376 -18.60 -1.15 -10.32
C PHE A 376 -17.78 0.11 -10.58
N LYS A 377 -18.37 1.03 -11.34
CA LYS A 377 -17.91 2.42 -11.41
C LYS A 377 -18.09 3.06 -10.04
N SER A 378 -17.03 3.68 -9.55
CA SER A 378 -17.02 4.28 -8.22
C SER A 378 -16.00 5.41 -8.09
N TRP A 379 -16.14 6.24 -7.07
CA TRP A 379 -15.09 7.11 -6.57
C TRP A 379 -15.31 7.43 -5.09
N GLU A 380 -14.23 7.83 -4.41
CA GLU A 380 -14.26 8.21 -3.01
C GLU A 380 -14.35 9.75 -2.87
N CYS A 381 -15.40 10.21 -2.21
CA CYS A 381 -15.63 11.61 -1.88
C CYS A 381 -15.16 11.91 -0.45
N ALA A 382 -14.01 12.59 -0.32
CA ALA A 382 -13.48 13.02 0.96
C ALA A 382 -14.29 14.18 1.59
N MET A 383 -14.71 14.00 2.84
CA MET A 383 -15.59 14.88 3.62
C MET A 383 -15.15 15.00 5.09
N GLY A 384 -14.11 14.30 5.53
CA GLY A 384 -13.52 14.46 6.85
C GLY A 384 -14.43 13.91 7.95
N VAL A 385 -14.77 14.73 8.95
CA VAL A 385 -15.64 14.28 10.07
C VAL A 385 -17.08 13.99 9.64
N GLN A 386 -17.47 14.41 8.43
CA GLN A 386 -18.80 14.20 7.86
C GLN A 386 -18.96 12.83 7.17
N GLY A 387 -17.92 11.99 7.26
CA GLY A 387 -17.85 10.68 6.64
C GLY A 387 -17.55 10.74 5.17
N ASP A 388 -16.36 10.28 4.82
CA ASP A 388 -15.98 10.04 3.45
C ASP A 388 -16.95 9.00 2.87
N ARG A 389 -17.29 9.11 1.58
CA ARG A 389 -18.23 8.20 0.93
C ARG A 389 -17.61 7.59 -0.31
N CYS A 390 -17.67 6.27 -0.42
CA CYS A 390 -17.56 5.60 -1.70
C CYS A 390 -18.92 5.70 -2.40
N LEU A 391 -18.94 6.32 -3.58
CA LEU A 391 -20.14 6.45 -4.39
C LEU A 391 -20.14 5.37 -5.45
N ILE A 392 -21.02 4.37 -5.31
CA ILE A 392 -21.12 3.24 -6.24
C ILE A 392 -22.24 3.50 -7.24
N TYR A 393 -21.92 3.41 -8.52
CA TYR A 393 -22.86 3.62 -9.60
C TYR A 393 -23.41 2.28 -10.07
N ARG A 394 -24.72 2.23 -10.35
CA ARG A 394 -25.32 1.07 -11.03
C ARG A 394 -24.91 1.02 -12.50
N GLU A 395 -24.85 2.18 -13.14
CA GLU A 395 -24.44 2.34 -14.53
C GLU A 395 -22.91 2.51 -14.64
N ALA A 396 -22.32 2.09 -15.76
CA ALA A 396 -20.88 2.10 -16.00
C ALA A 396 -20.46 2.98 -17.18
N ASP A 397 -21.35 3.86 -17.65
CA ASP A 397 -21.05 4.78 -18.76
C ASP A 397 -19.79 5.61 -18.48
N ILE A 398 -18.95 5.77 -19.50
CA ILE A 398 -17.74 6.58 -19.41
C ILE A 398 -18.14 8.05 -19.47
N GLU A 399 -17.76 8.79 -18.43
CA GLU A 399 -17.97 10.22 -18.31
C GLU A 399 -16.64 10.96 -18.23
N PRO A 400 -16.57 12.19 -18.77
CA PRO A 400 -15.41 13.04 -18.56
C PRO A 400 -15.29 13.49 -17.11
N ASN A 401 -14.12 14.00 -16.73
CA ASN A 401 -13.94 14.62 -15.42
C ASN A 401 -14.96 15.75 -15.16
N PHE A 402 -15.31 15.93 -13.89
CA PHE A 402 -16.24 16.97 -13.45
C PHE A 402 -15.74 17.70 -12.20
N ARG A 403 -16.35 18.85 -11.92
CA ARG A 403 -16.05 19.61 -10.70
C ARG A 403 -16.64 18.88 -9.49
N LEU A 404 -15.78 18.40 -8.60
CA LEU A 404 -16.21 17.67 -7.41
C LEU A 404 -17.15 18.52 -6.55
N PRO A 405 -18.23 17.92 -5.99
CA PRO A 405 -19.13 18.60 -5.07
C PRO A 405 -18.37 19.06 -3.81
N ARG A 406 -18.64 20.30 -3.40
CA ARG A 406 -18.04 20.98 -2.25
C ARG A 406 -19.07 21.88 -1.58
N GLN A 407 -18.84 22.18 -0.31
CA GLN A 407 -19.65 23.11 0.48
C GLN A 407 -19.88 24.44 -0.26
N SER A 408 -21.09 24.98 -0.11
CA SER A 408 -21.55 26.22 -0.75
C SER A 408 -22.66 26.86 0.09
N ASP A 409 -23.20 28.01 -0.33
CA ASP A 409 -24.34 28.63 0.34
C ASP A 409 -25.61 27.75 0.33
N LEU A 410 -25.73 26.85 -0.67
CA LEU A 410 -26.83 25.88 -0.78
C LEU A 410 -26.54 24.58 -0.03
N ASP A 411 -25.26 24.25 0.19
CA ASP A 411 -24.81 23.05 0.87
C ASP A 411 -23.90 23.42 2.03
N PRO A 412 -24.43 23.50 3.26
CA PRO A 412 -23.64 23.96 4.40
C PRO A 412 -22.44 23.07 4.70
N THR A 413 -22.38 21.86 4.13
CA THR A 413 -21.25 20.93 4.28
C THR A 413 -20.90 20.21 2.97
N ASN A 414 -19.72 19.58 2.92
CA ASN A 414 -19.35 18.73 1.78
C ASN A 414 -20.28 17.51 1.64
N ALA A 415 -20.78 16.97 2.76
CA ALA A 415 -21.77 15.89 2.73
C ALA A 415 -23.10 16.31 2.11
N HIS A 416 -23.63 17.51 2.43
CA HIS A 416 -24.84 18.01 1.77
C HIS A 416 -24.63 18.16 0.26
N ALA A 417 -23.48 18.66 -0.18
CA ALA A 417 -23.16 18.80 -1.59
C ALA A 417 -23.05 17.44 -2.30
N CYS A 418 -22.45 16.44 -1.63
CA CYS A 418 -22.34 15.07 -2.12
C CYS A 418 -23.71 14.40 -2.26
N LEU A 419 -24.56 14.50 -1.23
CA LEU A 419 -25.92 13.96 -1.26
C LEU A 419 -26.78 14.62 -2.34
N ARG A 420 -26.69 15.95 -2.51
CA ARG A 420 -27.37 16.64 -3.61
C ARG A 420 -26.89 16.13 -4.97
N PHE A 421 -25.57 16.00 -5.15
CA PHE A 421 -24.99 15.42 -6.37
C PHE A 421 -25.58 14.03 -6.67
N CYS A 422 -25.70 13.16 -5.68
CA CYS A 422 -26.33 11.85 -5.85
C CYS A 422 -27.82 11.94 -6.26
N ARG A 423 -28.60 12.86 -5.67
CA ARG A 423 -30.04 13.01 -5.99
C ARG A 423 -30.30 13.61 -7.37
N GLU A 424 -29.44 14.52 -7.80
CA GLU A 424 -29.56 15.21 -9.09
C GLU A 424 -28.88 14.45 -10.24
N SER A 425 -28.09 13.42 -9.91
CA SER A 425 -27.44 12.56 -10.90
C SER A 425 -28.47 11.85 -11.77
N PRO A 426 -28.23 11.73 -13.10
CA PRO A 426 -29.04 10.87 -13.95
C PRO A 426 -28.82 9.37 -13.66
N TYR A 427 -27.76 9.02 -12.93
CA TYR A 427 -27.42 7.66 -12.54
C TYR A 427 -27.96 7.31 -11.16
N ARG A 428 -28.13 6.00 -10.95
CA ARG A 428 -28.46 5.47 -9.63
C ARG A 428 -27.18 5.24 -8.86
N ILE A 429 -27.01 6.02 -7.81
CA ILE A 429 -25.82 6.02 -6.96
C ILE A 429 -26.24 5.61 -5.56
N ILE A 430 -25.46 4.71 -4.97
CA ILE A 430 -25.49 4.47 -3.53
C ILE A 430 -24.22 5.01 -2.89
N GLY A 431 -24.36 5.57 -1.70
CA GLY A 431 -23.27 5.98 -0.83
C GLY A 431 -22.91 4.86 0.15
N ILE A 432 -21.62 4.74 0.43
CA ILE A 432 -21.09 3.91 1.49
C ILE A 432 -20.25 4.80 2.39
N ASN A 433 -20.75 5.06 3.59
CA ASN A 433 -19.99 5.87 4.55
C ASN A 433 -18.79 5.07 5.05
N HIS A 434 -17.62 5.70 5.06
CA HIS A 434 -16.46 5.25 5.79
C HIS A 434 -15.77 6.46 6.43
N SER A 435 -14.83 6.21 7.34
CA SER A 435 -14.05 7.28 7.96
C SER A 435 -12.59 6.90 8.00
N PHE A 436 -11.71 7.87 8.05
CA PHE A 436 -10.30 7.67 8.32
C PHE A 436 -9.96 8.26 9.69
N MET A 437 -9.68 7.39 10.68
CA MET A 437 -9.22 7.74 12.03
C MET A 437 -10.07 8.81 12.78
N LYS A 438 -11.33 9.01 12.38
CA LYS A 438 -12.23 10.04 12.90
C LYS A 438 -13.60 9.44 13.19
N TYR A 439 -14.35 10.04 14.11
CA TYR A 439 -15.74 9.67 14.32
C TYR A 439 -16.63 10.36 13.28
N LEU A 440 -17.66 9.64 12.84
CA LEU A 440 -18.62 10.11 11.84
C LEU A 440 -19.67 11.02 12.47
N ASP A 441 -19.89 12.17 11.83
CA ASP A 441 -21.05 13.01 12.08
C ASP A 441 -22.28 12.41 11.38
N TRP A 442 -23.06 11.65 12.14
CA TRP A 442 -24.27 10.99 11.66
C TRP A 442 -25.42 11.95 11.31
N SER A 443 -25.31 13.25 11.64
CA SER A 443 -26.38 14.22 11.30
C SER A 443 -26.56 14.44 9.81
N VAL A 444 -25.56 14.04 9.01
CA VAL A 444 -25.56 14.16 7.54
C VAL A 444 -25.73 12.80 6.84
N PHE A 445 -26.25 11.79 7.53
CA PHE A 445 -26.58 10.48 6.96
C PHE A 445 -27.92 10.53 6.22
N ASP A 446 -28.00 9.92 5.04
CA ASP A 446 -29.24 9.80 4.27
C ASP A 446 -29.55 8.33 3.93
N PRO A 447 -30.58 7.69 4.52
CA PRO A 447 -30.86 6.27 4.29
C PRO A 447 -31.31 5.90 2.86
N GLU A 448 -31.72 6.89 2.03
CA GLU A 448 -32.07 6.65 0.63
C GLU A 448 -30.83 6.49 -0.25
N ILE A 449 -29.75 7.20 0.07
CA ILE A 449 -28.47 7.17 -0.67
C ILE A 449 -27.46 6.28 0.04
N ASP A 450 -27.25 6.50 1.34
CA ASP A 450 -26.29 5.79 2.18
C ASP A 450 -26.86 4.40 2.55
N ARG A 451 -26.61 3.42 1.68
CA ARG A 451 -27.19 2.06 1.79
C ARG A 451 -26.31 1.11 2.60
N LEU A 452 -25.02 1.43 2.75
CA LEU A 452 -24.03 0.64 3.46
C LEU A 452 -23.13 1.55 4.32
N ILE A 453 -22.50 0.96 5.33
CA ILE A 453 -21.56 1.63 6.22
C ILE A 453 -20.36 0.69 6.42
N GLU A 454 -19.15 1.22 6.29
CA GLU A 454 -17.94 0.55 6.72
C GLU A 454 -17.91 0.50 8.26
N ILE A 455 -18.03 -0.71 8.81
CA ILE A 455 -17.99 -0.95 10.25
C ILE A 455 -16.54 -1.02 10.77
N TYR A 456 -15.62 -1.53 9.95
CA TYR A 456 -14.23 -1.75 10.32
C TYR A 456 -13.30 -1.70 9.11
N SER A 457 -12.11 -1.13 9.27
CA SER A 457 -11.02 -1.23 8.30
C SER A 457 -9.66 -1.35 8.99
N CYS A 458 -8.57 -1.31 8.22
CA CYS A 458 -7.22 -1.28 8.76
C CYS A 458 -6.95 -0.07 9.67
N TRP A 459 -7.82 0.94 9.66
CA TRP A 459 -7.75 2.12 10.53
C TRP A 459 -8.59 2.00 11.81
N GLY A 460 -9.30 0.88 12.00
CA GLY A 460 -10.04 0.55 13.23
C GLY A 460 -11.54 0.39 13.07
N SER A 461 -12.23 0.33 14.22
CA SER A 461 -13.69 0.22 14.29
C SER A 461 -14.35 1.60 14.29
N TYR A 462 -15.46 1.73 13.57
CA TYR A 462 -16.25 2.96 13.47
C TYR A 462 -17.56 2.90 14.27
N GLU A 463 -17.85 1.76 14.90
CA GLU A 463 -19.09 1.54 15.65
C GLU A 463 -19.08 2.24 17.01
N SER A 464 -17.91 2.39 17.65
CA SER A 464 -17.80 2.85 19.04
C SER A 464 -16.60 3.79 19.25
N ARG A 465 -16.84 4.89 19.99
CA ARG A 465 -15.80 5.88 20.37
C ARG A 465 -14.88 5.38 21.50
N ASN A 466 -15.38 4.50 22.36
CA ASN A 466 -14.68 4.08 23.57
C ASN A 466 -13.79 2.85 23.34
N ASP A 467 -14.07 2.04 22.32
CA ASP A 467 -13.42 0.77 22.06
C ASP A 467 -12.88 0.70 20.62
N ASN A 468 -12.04 1.66 20.21
CA ASN A 468 -11.35 1.59 18.92
C ASN A 468 -9.97 0.92 19.10
N PRO A 469 -9.83 -0.40 18.80
CA PRO A 469 -8.62 -1.16 19.11
C PRO A 469 -7.41 -0.82 18.23
N LEU A 470 -7.56 -0.06 17.13
CA LEU A 470 -6.49 0.18 16.15
C LEU A 470 -6.06 1.64 16.00
N ASN A 471 -6.34 2.53 16.96
CA ASN A 471 -5.76 3.88 16.91
C ASN A 471 -4.26 3.86 17.29
N SER A 472 -3.45 3.09 16.55
CA SER A 472 -2.02 2.83 16.77
C SER A 472 -1.13 4.03 16.45
N LYS A 473 -1.63 5.03 15.70
CA LYS A 473 -0.95 6.34 15.56
C LYS A 473 -0.98 7.17 16.84
N ARG A 474 -1.69 6.71 17.86
CA ARG A 474 -1.58 7.15 19.25
C ARG A 474 -1.36 5.93 20.15
N ARG A 475 -0.15 5.37 20.16
CA ARG A 475 0.26 4.65 21.38
C ARG A 475 0.43 5.71 22.50
N PRO A 476 0.05 5.38 23.76
CA PRO A 476 0.09 6.32 24.88
C PRO A 476 1.49 6.87 25.16
#